data_AF-A0A9P7FXS7-F1
#
_entry.id   AF-A0A9P7FXS7-F1
#
_cell.length_a   1.000
_cell.length_b   1.000
_cell.length_c   1.000
_cell.angle_alpha   90.00
_cell.angle_beta   90.00
_cell.angle_gamma   90.00
#
_symmetry.space_group_name_H-M   'P 1'
#
loop_
_entity.id
_entity.type
_entity.pdbx_description
1 polymer ?
#
loop_
_entity_poly.entity_id
_entity_poly.type
_entity_poly.pdbx_seq_one_letter_code
_entity_poly.pdbx_strand_id
1 'polypeptide(L)'
;MDAKKTPGHGEFQKNFVLTVRAVEYLLGITLPSLKLKANVNVNLSTNITATLGLAGALPPIFPPEVRSVILEAIPILTKLGIKLALKDLFSFNLKTQAEPLVTNFMDINWQYNNPANPADAALGPQIYDNHLYYSFGGVADPNENAYLTHICNLDRIEKDASLGNAPLYFGEWALPTQFQASDAFLRKWADAQKRAYSQGAGWIFWNFKVEQPSTARQWSYLEGVKRGYLTRDPSQYNDPRVCDPYVRTSAAAATS
;
A
#
# COMPACT_ATOMS: atom_id res chain seq x y z
N MET A 1 6.83 -14.15 1.79
CA MET A 1 7.26 -14.38 3.19
C MET A 1 6.55 -15.61 3.76
N ASP A 2 7.16 -16.45 4.61
CA ASP A 2 6.46 -17.60 5.20
C ASP A 2 5.57 -17.15 6.38
N ALA A 3 4.26 -17.40 6.32
CA ALA A 3 3.32 -17.00 7.37
C ALA A 3 3.62 -17.64 8.74
N LYS A 4 4.26 -18.82 8.75
CA LYS A 4 4.66 -19.49 10.00
C LYS A 4 5.72 -18.70 10.80
N LYS A 5 6.42 -17.77 10.16
CA LYS A 5 7.43 -16.91 10.81
C LYS A 5 6.84 -15.63 11.40
N THR A 6 5.55 -15.40 11.25
CA THR A 6 4.84 -14.22 11.79
C THR A 6 3.56 -14.63 12.53
N PRO A 7 3.67 -15.42 13.62
CA PRO A 7 2.50 -15.80 14.39
C PRO A 7 1.78 -14.57 14.93
N GLY A 8 0.44 -14.57 14.87
CA GLY A 8 -0.39 -13.45 15.31
C GLY A 8 -0.48 -12.27 14.34
N HIS A 9 0.07 -12.37 13.12
CA HIS A 9 0.06 -11.25 12.16
C HIS A 9 -1.36 -10.72 11.84
N GLY A 10 -2.35 -11.60 11.63
CA GLY A 10 -3.73 -11.17 11.39
C GLY A 10 -4.35 -10.45 12.58
N GLU A 11 -4.04 -10.87 13.81
CA GLU A 11 -4.50 -10.20 15.02
C GLU A 11 -3.82 -8.84 15.21
N PHE A 12 -2.53 -8.75 14.86
CA PHE A 12 -1.83 -7.47 14.79
C PHE A 12 -2.50 -6.51 13.80
N GLN A 13 -2.83 -6.97 12.59
CA GLN A 13 -3.51 -6.15 11.58
C GLN A 13 -4.87 -5.62 12.10
N LYS A 14 -5.67 -6.48 12.73
CA LYS A 14 -6.95 -6.08 13.36
C LYS A 14 -6.76 -5.03 14.44
N ASN A 15 -5.84 -5.27 15.38
CA ASN A 15 -5.56 -4.33 16.47
C ASN A 15 -4.95 -3.01 15.96
N PHE A 16 -4.16 -3.04 14.89
CA PHE A 16 -3.67 -1.84 14.23
C PHE A 16 -4.82 -1.00 13.69
N VAL A 17 -5.74 -1.59 12.92
CA VAL A 17 -6.91 -0.86 12.39
C VAL A 17 -7.76 -0.31 13.54
N LEU A 18 -8.08 -1.14 14.54
CA LEU A 18 -8.86 -0.71 15.70
C LEU A 18 -8.18 0.43 16.48
N THR A 19 -6.85 0.44 16.58
CA THR A 19 -6.09 1.54 17.20
C THR A 19 -6.23 2.84 16.41
N VAL A 20 -6.09 2.79 15.08
CA VAL A 20 -6.31 3.96 14.20
C VAL A 20 -7.73 4.49 14.38
N ARG A 21 -8.74 3.61 14.33
CA ARG A 21 -10.16 4.00 14.50
C ARG A 21 -10.47 4.52 15.89
N ALA A 22 -9.85 3.97 16.93
CA ALA A 22 -10.01 4.48 18.29
C ALA A 22 -9.46 5.90 18.42
N VAL A 23 -8.28 6.18 17.87
CA VAL A 23 -7.69 7.53 17.87
C VAL A 23 -8.58 8.51 17.10
N GLU A 24 -9.03 8.15 15.90
CA GLU A 24 -9.96 8.97 15.10
C GLU A 24 -11.25 9.27 15.86
N TYR A 25 -11.84 8.26 16.50
CA TYR A 25 -13.04 8.42 17.31
C TYR A 25 -12.82 9.38 18.48
N LEU A 26 -11.70 9.26 19.19
CA LEU A 26 -11.33 10.16 20.29
C LEU A 26 -11.12 11.60 19.80
N LEU A 27 -10.59 11.78 18.58
CA LEU A 27 -10.42 13.07 17.93
C LEU A 27 -11.72 13.64 17.33
N GLY A 28 -12.85 12.95 17.50
CA GLY A 28 -14.16 13.39 17.01
C GLY A 28 -14.36 13.20 15.51
N ILE A 29 -13.53 12.38 14.86
CA ILE A 29 -13.68 12.01 13.45
C ILE A 29 -14.83 11.00 13.34
N THR A 30 -15.76 11.26 12.43
CA THR A 30 -16.90 10.36 12.20
C THR A 30 -16.41 9.10 11.52
N LEU A 31 -16.85 7.93 12.01
CA LEU A 31 -16.52 6.63 11.46
C LEU A 31 -17.78 5.97 10.88
N PRO A 32 -18.11 6.21 9.60
CA PRO A 32 -19.34 5.70 8.99
C PRO A 32 -19.47 4.18 9.11
N SER A 33 -18.35 3.46 9.00
CA SER A 33 -18.27 1.99 9.10
C SER A 33 -18.71 1.45 10.47
N LEU A 34 -18.55 2.23 11.53
CA LEU A 34 -18.90 1.82 12.89
C LEU A 34 -20.32 2.25 13.30
N LYS A 35 -20.98 3.13 12.53
CA LYS A 35 -22.24 3.80 12.92
C LYS A 35 -22.19 4.42 14.33
N LEU A 36 -20.99 4.67 14.85
CA LEU A 36 -20.79 5.32 16.13
C LEU A 36 -20.83 6.81 15.88
N LYS A 37 -21.80 7.49 16.50
CA LYS A 37 -21.70 8.95 16.64
C LYS A 37 -20.58 9.23 17.64
N ALA A 38 -19.67 10.13 17.29
CA ALA A 38 -18.68 10.62 18.24
C ALA A 38 -19.43 11.32 19.40
N ASN A 39 -19.68 10.58 20.47
CA ASN A 39 -20.33 11.09 21.68
C ASN A 39 -19.31 11.66 22.68
N VAL A 40 -18.03 11.71 22.28
CA VAL A 40 -17.02 12.35 23.09
C VAL A 40 -17.28 13.85 22.98
N ASN A 41 -17.73 14.46 24.08
CA ASN A 41 -17.91 15.89 24.21
C ASN A 41 -16.51 16.52 24.33
N VAL A 42 -15.74 16.44 23.24
CA VAL A 42 -14.39 16.96 23.18
C VAL A 42 -14.54 18.46 23.14
N ASN A 43 -14.31 19.11 24.27
CA ASN A 43 -14.23 20.57 24.30
C ASN A 43 -13.17 20.96 23.26
N LEU A 44 -13.53 21.78 22.28
CA LEU A 44 -12.78 22.04 21.03
C LEU A 44 -11.39 22.67 21.26
N SER A 45 -11.00 22.89 22.53
CA SER A 45 -9.75 23.44 23.01
C SER A 45 -8.88 22.44 23.80
N THR A 46 -9.03 21.13 23.59
CA THR A 46 -8.34 20.11 24.39
C THR A 46 -7.00 19.68 23.79
N ASN A 47 -6.01 19.51 24.67
CA ASN A 47 -4.71 18.91 24.36
C ASN A 47 -4.88 17.43 23.96
N ILE A 48 -4.18 16.97 22.93
CA ILE A 48 -4.25 15.58 22.45
C ILE A 48 -4.10 14.55 23.57
N THR A 49 -3.23 14.81 24.56
CA THR A 49 -2.97 13.86 25.65
C THR A 49 -4.17 13.71 26.58
N ALA A 50 -4.95 14.78 26.77
CA ALA A 50 -6.20 14.74 27.52
C ALA A 50 -7.26 13.92 26.76
N THR A 51 -7.35 14.11 25.45
CA THR A 51 -8.26 13.37 24.57
C THR A 51 -7.95 11.88 24.55
N LEU A 52 -6.67 11.51 24.43
CA LEU A 52 -6.24 10.10 24.50
C LEU A 52 -6.47 9.48 25.88
N GLY A 53 -6.46 10.29 26.95
CA GLY A 53 -6.81 9.85 28.30
C GLY A 53 -8.24 9.31 28.43
N LEU A 54 -9.13 9.64 27.48
CA LEU A 54 -10.50 9.11 27.44
C LEU A 54 -10.59 7.70 26.85
N ALA A 55 -9.47 7.06 26.49
CA ALA A 55 -9.45 5.72 25.91
C ALA A 55 -10.14 4.65 26.79
N GLY A 56 -10.16 4.83 28.13
CA GLY A 56 -10.89 3.94 29.03
C GLY A 56 -12.41 3.92 28.81
N ALA A 57 -12.97 5.00 28.25
CA ALA A 57 -14.39 5.16 27.95
C ALA A 57 -14.75 4.76 26.50
N LEU A 58 -13.81 4.18 25.75
CA LEU A 58 -14.08 3.73 24.38
C LEU A 58 -15.17 2.63 24.34
N PRO A 59 -15.98 2.59 23.28
CA PRO A 59 -16.99 1.56 23.08
C PRO A 59 -16.42 0.13 23.12
N PRO A 60 -17.24 -0.90 23.45
CA PRO A 60 -16.80 -2.30 23.57
C PRO A 60 -16.12 -2.90 22.34
N ILE A 61 -16.34 -2.35 21.14
CA ILE A 61 -15.65 -2.79 19.92
C ILE A 61 -14.13 -2.59 19.96
N PHE A 62 -13.65 -1.67 20.81
CA PHE A 62 -12.24 -1.47 21.07
C PHE A 62 -11.81 -2.34 22.26
N PRO A 63 -11.01 -3.39 22.04
CA PRO A 63 -10.65 -4.34 23.08
C PRO A 63 -9.67 -3.71 24.10
N PRO A 64 -9.49 -4.33 25.29
CA PRO A 64 -8.62 -3.80 26.34
C PRO A 64 -7.19 -3.48 25.87
N GLU A 65 -6.63 -4.31 24.99
CA GLU A 65 -5.29 -4.15 24.44
C GLU A 65 -5.14 -2.84 23.66
N VAL A 66 -6.12 -2.51 22.81
CA VAL A 66 -6.16 -1.24 22.05
C VAL A 66 -6.26 -0.05 23.00
N ARG A 67 -7.08 -0.14 24.04
CA ARG A 67 -7.21 0.93 25.05
C ARG A 67 -5.91 1.14 25.81
N SER A 68 -5.24 0.05 26.20
CA SER A 68 -3.97 0.09 26.92
C SER A 68 -2.89 0.80 26.11
N VAL A 69 -2.73 0.41 24.83
CA VAL A 69 -1.71 1.01 23.94
C VAL A 69 -1.91 2.51 23.77
N ILE A 70 -3.16 2.97 23.65
CA ILE A 70 -3.46 4.41 23.54
C ILE A 70 -3.05 5.16 24.81
N LEU A 71 -3.37 4.61 25.99
CA LEU A 71 -2.99 5.22 27.27
C LEU A 71 -1.47 5.22 27.46
N GLU A 72 -0.80 4.13 27.09
CA GLU A 72 0.66 3.98 27.16
C GLU A 72 1.41 4.92 26.19
N ALA A 73 0.77 5.35 25.10
CA ALA A 73 1.34 6.32 24.16
C ALA A 73 1.42 7.74 24.75
N ILE A 74 0.56 8.11 25.71
CA ILE A 74 0.49 9.45 26.31
C ILE A 74 1.85 9.94 26.85
N PRO A 75 2.57 9.18 27.72
CA PRO A 75 3.87 9.62 28.21
C PRO A 75 4.93 9.74 27.10
N ILE A 76 4.83 8.94 26.03
CA ILE A 76 5.74 9.03 24.88
C ILE A 76 5.51 10.34 24.13
N LEU A 77 4.25 10.63 23.79
CA LEU A 77 3.87 11.87 23.10
C LEU A 77 4.22 13.11 23.94
N THR A 78 3.98 13.06 25.25
CA THR A 78 4.35 14.16 26.16
C THR A 78 5.85 14.42 26.15
N LYS A 79 6.67 13.36 26.23
CA LYS A 79 8.13 13.46 26.18
C LYS A 79 8.61 14.01 24.84
N LEU A 80 8.01 13.57 23.73
CA LEU A 80 8.33 14.08 22.39
C LEU A 80 7.99 15.58 22.27
N GLY A 81 6.82 16.00 22.76
CA GLY A 81 6.40 17.40 22.76
C GLY A 81 7.36 18.32 23.50
N ILE A 82 7.85 17.86 24.66
CA ILE A 82 8.85 18.60 25.42
C ILE A 82 10.19 18.63 24.68
N LYS A 83 10.71 17.48 24.24
CA LYS A 83 12.04 17.38 23.62
C LYS A 83 12.15 18.12 22.30
N LEU A 84 11.09 18.12 21.50
CA LEU A 84 11.07 18.71 20.16
C LEU A 84 10.45 20.12 20.15
N ALA A 85 10.12 20.68 21.32
CA ALA A 85 9.40 21.95 21.46
C ALA A 85 8.08 22.00 20.65
N LEU A 86 7.40 20.86 20.49
CA LEU A 86 6.16 20.71 19.72
C LEU A 86 4.91 20.86 20.57
N LYS A 87 4.96 21.62 21.67
CA LYS A 87 3.81 21.75 22.60
C LYS A 87 2.56 22.30 21.91
N ASP A 88 2.75 23.19 20.94
CA ASP A 88 1.65 23.78 20.16
C ASP A 88 1.10 22.79 19.12
N LEU A 89 1.91 21.83 18.68
CA LEU A 89 1.50 20.74 17.78
C LEU A 89 0.59 19.73 18.46
N PHE A 90 0.29 19.88 19.75
CA PHE A 90 -0.69 19.04 20.46
C PHE A 90 -1.95 19.81 20.85
N SER A 91 -2.02 21.08 20.47
CA SER A 91 -3.17 21.96 20.67
C SER A 91 -3.84 22.18 19.32
N PHE A 92 -4.86 21.37 19.02
CA PHE A 92 -5.59 21.48 17.76
C PHE A 92 -7.02 21.96 18.01
N ASN A 93 -7.50 22.88 17.17
CA ASN A 93 -8.93 23.05 16.97
C ASN A 93 -9.41 21.85 16.14
N LEU A 94 -10.02 20.87 16.81
CA LEU A 94 -10.53 19.67 16.15
C LEU A 94 -11.60 20.08 15.14
N LYS A 95 -11.27 19.96 13.85
CA LYS A 95 -12.24 20.12 12.78
C LYS A 95 -13.05 18.83 12.69
N THR A 96 -14.34 18.90 13.02
CA THR A 96 -15.31 17.79 12.95
C THR A 96 -15.60 17.27 11.54
N GLN A 97 -14.89 17.77 10.51
CA GLN A 97 -15.05 17.44 9.09
C GLN A 97 -13.88 16.63 8.52
N ALA A 98 -12.93 16.15 9.33
CA ALA A 98 -11.87 15.30 8.81
C ALA A 98 -12.41 13.93 8.39
N GLU A 99 -11.83 13.36 7.33
CA GLU A 99 -12.12 12.02 6.87
C GLU A 99 -11.22 11.00 7.57
N PRO A 100 -11.66 9.74 7.74
CA PRO A 100 -10.82 8.68 8.28
C PRO A 100 -9.61 8.39 7.38
N LEU A 101 -8.46 8.11 8.00
CA LEU A 101 -7.25 7.67 7.33
C LEU A 101 -7.48 6.34 6.60
N VAL A 102 -6.80 6.16 5.48
CA VAL A 102 -6.74 4.88 4.77
C VAL A 102 -5.67 4.02 5.44
N THR A 103 -6.06 2.85 5.96
CA THR A 103 -5.09 1.86 6.45
C THR A 103 -4.49 1.11 5.27
N ASN A 104 -3.17 0.93 5.26
CA ASN A 104 -2.45 0.28 4.17
C ASN A 104 -1.78 -1.00 4.66
N PHE A 105 -1.93 -2.09 3.91
CA PHE A 105 -1.32 -3.38 4.18
C PHE A 105 -0.79 -4.00 2.90
N MET A 106 0.23 -4.85 3.01
CA MET A 106 0.57 -5.76 1.93
C MET A 106 -0.64 -6.66 1.60
N ASP A 107 -0.84 -6.99 0.33
CA ASP A 107 -1.88 -7.92 -0.09
C ASP A 107 -1.64 -9.35 0.44
N ILE A 108 -2.67 -10.19 0.39
CA ILE A 108 -2.64 -11.57 0.90
C ILE A 108 -1.50 -12.42 0.33
N ASN A 109 -1.03 -12.15 -0.90
CA ASN A 109 0.03 -12.92 -1.53
C ASN A 109 1.44 -12.59 -1.00
N TRP A 110 1.58 -11.55 -0.18
CA TRP A 110 2.84 -11.23 0.48
C TRP A 110 3.35 -12.37 1.36
N GLN A 111 2.42 -13.14 1.92
CA GLN A 111 2.71 -14.33 2.69
C GLN A 111 2.25 -15.61 1.98
N TYR A 112 3.05 -16.67 2.07
CA TYR A 112 2.67 -18.02 1.63
C TYR A 112 2.49 -18.93 2.85
N ASN A 113 1.89 -20.11 2.65
CA ASN A 113 1.70 -21.15 3.67
C ASN A 113 0.68 -20.78 4.77
N ASN A 114 -0.59 -20.63 4.37
CA ASN A 114 -1.72 -20.24 5.24
C ASN A 114 -1.59 -18.81 5.80
N PRO A 115 -1.54 -17.78 4.93
CA PRO A 115 -1.44 -16.39 5.34
C PRO A 115 -2.73 -15.88 6.00
N ALA A 116 -2.60 -14.90 6.90
CA ALA A 116 -3.75 -14.12 7.34
C ALA A 116 -4.17 -13.15 6.22
N ASN A 117 -5.47 -12.99 5.99
CA ASN A 117 -5.95 -12.05 5.00
C ASN A 117 -6.10 -10.65 5.65
N PRO A 118 -5.36 -9.61 5.19
CA PRO A 118 -5.51 -8.25 5.70
C PRO A 118 -6.93 -7.68 5.54
N ALA A 119 -7.71 -8.19 4.58
CA ALA A 119 -9.11 -7.80 4.41
C ALA A 119 -9.98 -8.15 5.63
N ASP A 120 -9.60 -9.14 6.43
CA ASP A 120 -10.31 -9.51 7.66
C ASP A 120 -10.16 -8.45 8.76
N ALA A 121 -9.22 -7.52 8.62
CA ALA A 121 -9.03 -6.38 9.51
C ALA A 121 -9.79 -5.12 9.04
N ALA A 122 -10.43 -5.15 7.87
CA ALA A 122 -11.00 -3.97 7.25
C ALA A 122 -12.12 -3.35 8.10
N LEU A 123 -11.89 -2.12 8.55
CA LEU A 123 -12.86 -1.30 9.24
C LEU A 123 -12.64 0.16 8.87
N GLY A 124 -13.42 0.66 7.92
CA GLY A 124 -13.18 1.97 7.29
C GLY A 124 -12.35 1.84 6.00
N PRO A 125 -11.83 2.96 5.46
CA PRO A 125 -11.03 2.95 4.24
C PRO A 125 -9.74 2.13 4.41
N GLN A 126 -9.47 1.25 3.45
CA GLN A 126 -8.29 0.39 3.41
C GLN A 126 -7.79 0.25 1.97
N ILE A 127 -6.48 0.15 1.80
CA ILE A 127 -5.80 -0.07 0.51
C ILE A 127 -4.75 -1.18 0.67
N TYR A 128 -4.48 -1.89 -0.42
CA TYR A 128 -3.56 -3.03 -0.43
C TYR A 128 -2.38 -2.79 -1.36
N ASP A 129 -1.19 -3.15 -0.89
CA ASP A 129 0.09 -3.00 -1.59
C ASP A 129 0.59 -4.35 -2.11
N ASN A 130 0.92 -4.42 -3.41
CA ASN A 130 1.65 -5.53 -4.00
C ASN A 130 3.03 -5.09 -4.51
N HIS A 131 4.04 -5.92 -4.28
CA HIS A 131 5.37 -5.72 -4.86
C HIS A 131 5.63 -6.78 -5.92
N LEU A 132 5.93 -6.35 -7.14
CA LEU A 132 6.20 -7.28 -8.25
C LEU A 132 7.56 -7.01 -8.89
N TYR A 133 8.48 -7.95 -8.67
CA TYR A 133 9.83 -7.93 -9.22
C TYR A 133 10.09 -9.18 -10.04
N TYR A 134 10.50 -9.01 -11.29
CA TYR A 134 10.86 -10.13 -12.17
C TYR A 134 12.32 -10.57 -11.99
N SER A 135 13.16 -9.76 -11.31
CA SER A 135 14.58 -10.02 -11.11
C SER A 135 14.89 -11.11 -10.07
N PHE A 136 13.91 -11.57 -9.29
CA PHE A 136 14.13 -12.56 -8.21
C PHE A 136 13.62 -13.97 -8.54
N GLY A 137 13.19 -14.23 -9.78
CA GLY A 137 12.70 -15.57 -10.18
C GLY A 137 11.21 -15.78 -9.95
N GLY A 138 10.71 -16.92 -10.44
CA GLY A 138 9.39 -17.45 -10.07
C GLY A 138 8.16 -16.80 -10.72
N VAL A 139 8.33 -15.83 -11.62
CA VAL A 139 7.22 -15.12 -12.29
C VAL A 139 7.01 -15.60 -13.73
N ALA A 140 8.09 -15.59 -14.53
CA ALA A 140 8.09 -16.01 -15.93
C ALA A 140 9.51 -16.42 -16.34
N ASP A 141 9.63 -17.15 -17.46
CA ASP A 141 10.93 -17.50 -18.04
C ASP A 141 11.77 -16.24 -18.32
N PRO A 142 13.11 -16.27 -18.11
CA PRO A 142 13.96 -15.08 -18.15
C PRO A 142 14.28 -14.64 -19.60
N ASN A 143 13.27 -14.23 -20.35
CA ASN A 143 13.41 -13.65 -21.68
C ASN A 143 12.35 -12.55 -21.95
N GLU A 144 12.63 -11.72 -22.95
CA GLU A 144 11.79 -10.56 -23.28
C GLU A 144 10.33 -10.93 -23.59
N ASN A 145 10.12 -11.98 -24.39
CA ASN A 145 8.78 -12.38 -24.83
C ASN A 145 7.93 -12.92 -23.67
N ALA A 146 8.51 -13.75 -22.81
CA ALA A 146 7.83 -14.29 -21.64
C ALA A 146 7.44 -13.19 -20.64
N TYR A 147 8.33 -12.21 -20.39
CA TYR A 147 8.04 -11.10 -19.49
C TYR A 147 6.91 -10.21 -20.01
N LEU A 148 6.96 -9.83 -21.30
CA LEU A 148 5.90 -9.01 -21.92
C LEU A 148 4.57 -9.77 -22.01
N THR A 149 4.62 -11.07 -22.34
CA THR A 149 3.42 -11.92 -22.33
C THR A 149 2.82 -12.00 -20.94
N HIS A 150 3.63 -12.23 -19.90
CA HIS A 150 3.11 -12.35 -18.55
C HIS A 150 2.54 -11.02 -18.03
N ILE A 151 3.27 -9.90 -18.13
CA ILE A 151 2.79 -8.62 -17.59
C ILE A 151 1.53 -8.10 -18.31
N CYS A 152 1.43 -8.31 -19.63
CA CYS A 152 0.28 -7.83 -20.41
C CYS A 152 -0.97 -8.70 -20.22
N ASN A 153 -0.86 -9.85 -19.56
CA ASN A 153 -1.96 -10.72 -19.17
C ASN A 153 -2.00 -10.91 -17.64
N LEU A 154 -1.41 -9.99 -16.86
CA LEU A 154 -1.38 -10.08 -15.41
C LEU A 154 -2.80 -10.01 -14.85
N ASP A 155 -3.20 -11.01 -14.08
CA ASP A 155 -4.53 -11.13 -13.47
C ASP A 155 -4.51 -10.91 -11.93
N ARG A 156 -3.44 -10.28 -11.44
CA ARG A 156 -3.19 -10.07 -10.01
C ARG A 156 -4.27 -9.20 -9.37
N ILE A 157 -4.66 -8.11 -10.04
CA ILE A 157 -5.63 -7.15 -9.49
C ILE A 157 -6.99 -7.83 -9.30
N GLU A 158 -7.46 -8.58 -10.29
CA GLU A 158 -8.74 -9.27 -10.26
C GLU A 158 -8.73 -10.42 -9.23
N LYS A 159 -7.63 -11.19 -9.17
CA LYS A 159 -7.47 -12.27 -8.19
C LYS A 159 -7.47 -11.73 -6.76
N ASP A 160 -6.76 -10.64 -6.50
CA ASP A 160 -6.67 -10.06 -5.15
C ASP A 160 -8.01 -9.42 -4.75
N ALA A 161 -8.69 -8.76 -5.70
CA ALA A 161 -10.04 -8.27 -5.48
C ALA A 161 -11.02 -9.40 -5.12
N SER A 162 -10.90 -10.58 -5.74
CA SER A 162 -11.74 -11.75 -5.40
C SER A 162 -11.52 -12.26 -3.96
N LEU A 163 -10.40 -11.91 -3.34
CA LEU A 163 -10.06 -12.19 -1.93
C LEU A 163 -10.30 -10.99 -1.01
N GLY A 164 -11.00 -9.95 -1.48
CA GLY A 164 -11.31 -8.73 -0.72
C GLY A 164 -10.15 -7.72 -0.63
N ASN A 165 -9.07 -7.94 -1.37
CA ASN A 165 -7.88 -7.09 -1.37
C ASN A 165 -7.99 -6.02 -2.48
N ALA A 166 -9.03 -5.18 -2.41
CA ALA A 166 -9.23 -4.04 -3.30
C ALA A 166 -9.63 -2.77 -2.53
N PRO A 167 -9.16 -1.57 -2.93
CA PRO A 167 -8.28 -1.30 -4.08
C PRO A 167 -6.83 -1.78 -3.87
N LEU A 168 -6.21 -2.29 -4.94
CA LEU A 168 -4.80 -2.74 -4.96
C LEU A 168 -3.93 -1.72 -5.72
N TYR A 169 -2.77 -1.36 -5.18
CA TYR A 169 -1.73 -0.62 -5.91
C TYR A 169 -0.40 -1.37 -5.85
N PHE A 170 0.47 -1.12 -6.82
CA PHE A 170 1.80 -1.72 -6.85
C PHE A 170 2.83 -0.77 -6.22
N GLY A 171 3.03 -0.88 -4.91
CA GLY A 171 3.87 0.03 -4.14
C GLY A 171 5.37 -0.13 -4.38
N GLU A 172 5.80 -1.26 -4.94
CA GLU A 172 7.15 -1.42 -5.44
C GLU A 172 7.21 -2.25 -6.72
N TRP A 173 7.94 -1.72 -7.69
CA TRP A 173 8.36 -2.40 -8.90
C TRP A 173 9.55 -1.66 -9.51
N ALA A 174 10.30 -2.34 -10.39
CA ALA A 174 11.44 -1.74 -11.08
C ALA A 174 11.66 -2.38 -12.47
N LEU A 175 12.67 -1.89 -13.20
CA LEU A 175 13.05 -2.44 -14.52
C LEU A 175 14.07 -3.63 -14.55
N PRO A 176 14.69 -4.09 -13.44
CA PRO A 176 15.62 -5.21 -13.47
C PRO A 176 14.99 -6.51 -13.95
N THR A 177 15.81 -7.33 -14.59
CA THR A 177 15.44 -8.59 -15.21
C THR A 177 16.45 -9.68 -14.83
N GLN A 178 16.10 -10.95 -14.99
CA GLN A 178 17.04 -12.08 -14.83
C GLN A 178 17.91 -12.35 -16.07
N PHE A 179 17.83 -11.49 -17.07
CA PHE A 179 18.62 -11.55 -18.31
C PHE A 179 19.18 -10.16 -18.63
N GLN A 180 20.16 -10.09 -19.54
CA GLN A 180 20.71 -8.81 -19.98
C GLN A 180 19.72 -8.08 -20.90
N ALA A 181 18.92 -7.18 -20.32
CA ALA A 181 17.91 -6.42 -21.04
C ALA A 181 18.53 -5.33 -21.93
N SER A 182 18.06 -5.21 -23.18
CA SER A 182 18.39 -4.09 -24.07
C SER A 182 17.64 -2.80 -23.69
N ASP A 183 18.17 -1.63 -24.07
CA ASP A 183 17.50 -0.34 -23.83
C ASP A 183 16.13 -0.27 -24.55
N ALA A 184 16.03 -0.85 -25.74
CA ALA A 184 14.79 -0.94 -26.50
C ALA A 184 13.73 -1.80 -25.78
N PHE A 185 14.16 -2.91 -25.18
CA PHE A 185 13.28 -3.72 -24.33
C PHE A 185 12.87 -2.97 -23.07
N LEU A 186 13.79 -2.31 -22.36
CA LEU A 186 13.47 -1.58 -21.14
C LEU A 186 12.42 -0.48 -21.35
N ARG A 187 12.41 0.16 -22.52
CA ARG A 187 11.36 1.11 -22.90
C ARG A 187 9.99 0.45 -23.01
N LYS A 188 9.89 -0.70 -23.70
CA LYS A 188 8.64 -1.48 -23.78
C LYS A 188 8.22 -2.02 -22.41
N TRP A 189 9.19 -2.52 -21.66
CA TRP A 189 9.01 -3.15 -20.36
C TRP A 189 8.45 -2.17 -19.33
N ALA A 190 8.94 -0.93 -19.33
CA ALA A 190 8.43 0.14 -18.48
C ALA A 190 6.95 0.45 -18.78
N ASP A 191 6.58 0.62 -20.05
CA ASP A 191 5.18 0.90 -20.41
C ASP A 191 4.25 -0.27 -20.11
N ALA A 192 4.68 -1.49 -20.39
CA ALA A 192 3.88 -2.69 -20.16
C ALA A 192 3.57 -2.88 -18.66
N GLN A 193 4.57 -2.69 -17.79
CA GLN A 193 4.39 -2.68 -16.34
C GLN A 193 3.46 -1.55 -15.89
N LYS A 194 3.72 -0.30 -16.31
CA LYS A 194 2.86 0.85 -15.98
C LYS A 194 1.41 0.59 -16.39
N ARG A 195 1.19 0.04 -17.58
CA ARG A 195 -0.14 -0.25 -18.10
C ARG A 195 -0.87 -1.27 -17.23
N ALA A 196 -0.23 -2.39 -16.91
CA ALA A 196 -0.81 -3.42 -16.04
C ALA A 196 -1.12 -2.86 -14.65
N TYR A 197 -0.18 -2.16 -14.02
CA TYR A 197 -0.36 -1.67 -12.65
C TYR A 197 -1.37 -0.51 -12.56
N SER A 198 -1.56 0.25 -13.64
CA SER A 198 -2.57 1.32 -13.71
C SER A 198 -4.00 0.80 -13.87
N GLN A 199 -4.21 -0.51 -14.05
CA GLN A 199 -5.55 -1.11 -14.00
C GLN A 199 -6.10 -1.17 -12.56
N GLY A 200 -5.23 -1.09 -11.54
CA GLY A 200 -5.60 -0.98 -10.13
C GLY A 200 -5.67 0.48 -9.67
N ALA A 201 -5.27 0.73 -8.42
CA ALA A 201 -5.17 2.07 -7.85
C ALA A 201 -3.86 2.80 -8.20
N GLY A 202 -3.01 2.20 -9.04
CA GLY A 202 -1.77 2.80 -9.53
C GLY A 202 -0.52 2.10 -9.01
N TRP A 203 0.60 2.82 -9.00
CA TRP A 203 1.92 2.24 -8.73
C TRP A 203 2.92 3.28 -8.20
N ILE A 204 3.95 2.78 -7.52
CA ILE A 204 5.10 3.56 -7.06
C ILE A 204 6.38 2.83 -7.51
N PHE A 205 7.23 3.53 -8.27
CA PHE A 205 8.47 2.95 -8.80
C PHE A 205 9.55 2.90 -7.71
N TRP A 206 10.17 1.74 -7.53
CA TRP A 206 11.32 1.56 -6.65
C TRP A 206 12.63 1.71 -7.45
N ASN A 207 13.41 2.76 -7.29
CA ASN A 207 13.31 3.92 -6.39
C ASN A 207 13.48 5.22 -7.21
N PHE A 208 13.27 6.39 -6.58
CA PHE A 208 13.44 7.70 -7.19
C PHE A 208 14.85 7.89 -7.79
N LYS A 209 15.92 7.65 -7.01
CA LYS A 209 17.31 7.88 -7.42
C LYS A 209 18.26 6.79 -6.90
N VAL A 210 19.21 6.41 -7.73
CA VAL A 210 20.38 5.60 -7.34
C VAL A 210 21.64 6.33 -7.79
N GLU A 211 22.67 6.37 -6.93
CA GLU A 211 23.92 7.08 -7.24
C GLU A 211 24.88 6.25 -8.09
N GLN A 212 24.88 4.92 -7.89
CA GLN A 212 25.74 4.00 -8.61
C GLN A 212 25.25 3.83 -10.06
N PRO A 213 26.06 4.17 -11.08
CA PRO A 213 25.61 4.16 -12.48
C PRO A 213 25.13 2.81 -13.00
N SER A 214 25.81 1.72 -12.64
CA SER A 214 25.46 0.36 -13.08
C SER A 214 24.08 -0.08 -12.57
N THR A 215 23.74 0.30 -11.35
CA THR A 215 22.47 -0.02 -10.69
C THR A 215 21.37 0.94 -11.14
N ALA A 216 21.71 2.21 -11.35
CA ALA A 216 20.76 3.27 -11.73
C ALA A 216 20.01 2.96 -13.02
N ARG A 217 20.63 2.31 -14.00
CA ARG A 217 20.01 1.99 -15.30
C ARG A 217 18.63 1.33 -15.17
N GLN A 218 18.41 0.49 -14.16
CA GLN A 218 17.16 -0.24 -13.97
C GLN A 218 16.44 0.04 -12.64
N TRP A 219 17.16 0.57 -11.64
CA TRP A 219 16.62 0.82 -10.29
C TRP A 219 16.35 2.31 -9.99
N SER A 220 16.71 3.23 -10.88
CA SER A 220 16.45 4.67 -10.70
C SER A 220 15.40 5.17 -11.67
N TYR A 221 14.30 5.70 -11.12
CA TYR A 221 13.25 6.36 -11.89
C TYR A 221 13.82 7.51 -12.74
N LEU A 222 14.62 8.39 -12.12
CA LEU A 222 15.23 9.53 -12.82
C LEU A 222 16.15 9.11 -13.96
N GLU A 223 16.94 8.04 -13.79
CA GLU A 223 17.76 7.51 -14.88
C GLU A 223 16.91 6.89 -15.99
N GLY A 224 15.83 6.19 -15.63
CA GLY A 224 14.85 5.68 -16.60
C GLY A 224 14.17 6.79 -17.42
N VAL A 225 13.85 7.93 -16.80
CA VAL A 225 13.34 9.11 -17.51
C VAL A 225 14.41 9.72 -18.42
N LYS A 226 15.64 9.88 -17.93
CA LYS A 226 16.76 10.42 -18.72
C LYS A 226 17.06 9.56 -19.96
N ARG A 227 16.95 8.24 -19.84
CA ARG A 227 17.18 7.28 -20.93
C ARG A 227 15.97 7.08 -21.84
N GLY A 228 14.83 7.68 -21.52
CA GLY A 228 13.60 7.54 -22.29
C GLY A 228 12.89 6.19 -22.12
N TYR A 229 13.24 5.40 -21.09
CA TYR A 229 12.45 4.22 -20.73
C TYR A 229 11.11 4.62 -20.12
N LEU A 230 11.16 5.65 -19.28
CA LEU A 230 10.00 6.25 -18.62
C LEU A 230 9.76 7.66 -19.17
N THR A 231 8.51 8.10 -19.16
CA THR A 231 8.08 9.44 -19.58
C THR A 231 8.25 10.46 -18.45
N ARG A 232 8.44 11.75 -18.79
CA ARG A 232 8.50 12.83 -17.80
C ARG A 232 7.17 12.99 -17.06
N ASP A 233 6.07 12.93 -17.79
CA ASP A 233 4.74 12.80 -17.22
C ASP A 233 4.48 11.30 -16.94
N PRO A 234 4.42 10.87 -15.67
CA PRO A 234 4.25 9.47 -15.32
C PRO A 234 2.93 8.87 -15.82
N SER A 235 1.90 9.66 -16.14
CA SER A 235 0.63 9.12 -16.67
C SER A 235 0.69 8.76 -18.16
N GLN A 236 1.73 9.19 -18.88
CA GLN A 236 1.87 8.92 -20.32
C GLN A 236 2.63 7.62 -20.59
N TYR A 237 2.44 7.05 -21.78
CA TYR A 237 3.20 5.91 -22.27
C TYR A 237 4.11 6.33 -23.42
N ASN A 238 5.26 5.67 -23.57
CA ASN A 238 6.07 5.78 -24.77
C ASN A 238 5.38 5.12 -25.98
N ASP A 239 4.67 4.02 -25.75
CA ASP A 239 3.81 3.29 -26.68
C ASP A 239 2.55 2.79 -25.93
N PRO A 240 1.39 3.44 -26.10
CA PRO A 240 0.16 3.00 -25.45
C PRO A 240 -0.33 1.63 -25.93
N ARG A 241 0.18 1.10 -27.06
CA ARG A 241 -0.18 -0.20 -27.66
C ARG A 241 0.87 -1.28 -27.42
N VAL A 242 1.80 -1.07 -26.49
CA VAL A 242 2.91 -2.00 -26.20
C VAL A 242 2.45 -3.43 -25.90
N CYS A 243 1.24 -3.61 -25.35
CA CYS A 243 0.68 -4.90 -25.00
C CYS A 243 -0.11 -5.59 -26.12
N ASP A 244 -0.48 -4.90 -27.19
CA ASP A 244 -1.34 -5.46 -28.26
C ASP A 244 -0.79 -6.77 -28.85
N PRO A 245 0.54 -6.96 -29.05
CA PRO A 245 1.08 -8.22 -29.56
C PRO A 245 1.05 -9.39 -28.57
N TYR A 246 0.79 -9.12 -27.29
CA TYR A 246 1.01 -10.07 -26.19
C TYR A 246 -0.29 -10.50 -25.50
N VAL A 247 -1.37 -9.72 -25.65
CA VAL A 247 -2.67 -10.09 -25.11
C VAL A 247 -3.20 -11.29 -25.91
N ARG A 248 -3.60 -12.35 -25.21
CA ARG A 248 -4.23 -13.49 -25.86
C ARG A 248 -5.55 -13.05 -26.49
N THR A 249 -5.61 -12.94 -27.82
CA THR A 249 -6.91 -12.94 -28.50
C THR A 249 -7.59 -14.26 -28.19
N SER A 250 -8.81 -14.20 -27.65
CA SER A 250 -9.68 -15.32 -27.27
C SER A 250 -10.04 -16.30 -28.41
N ALA A 251 -9.35 -16.23 -29.56
CA ALA A 251 -9.55 -17.08 -30.72
C ALA A 251 -8.69 -18.37 -30.76
N ALA A 252 -7.68 -18.53 -29.88
CA ALA A 252 -6.74 -19.66 -29.99
C ALA A 252 -6.95 -20.80 -28.95
N ALA A 253 -7.96 -20.70 -28.07
CA ALA A 253 -8.24 -21.74 -27.07
C ALA A 253 -9.20 -22.85 -27.54
N ALA A 254 -9.54 -22.90 -28.84
CA ALA A 254 -10.53 -23.83 -29.39
C ALA A 254 -9.93 -25.03 -30.16
N THR A 255 -8.61 -25.21 -30.20
CA THR A 255 -8.00 -26.39 -30.85
C THR A 255 -6.68 -26.80 -30.20
N SER A 256 -6.78 -27.68 -29.21
CA SER A 256 -5.81 -28.78 -28.97
C SER A 256 -6.45 -29.81 -28.06
#